data_AF-A0A4R1MU40-F1
#
_entry.id   AF-A0A4R1MU40-F1
#
_cell.length_a   1.000
_cell.length_b   1.000
_cell.length_c   1.000
_cell.angle_alpha   90.00
_cell.angle_beta   90.00
_cell.angle_gamma   90.00
#
_symmetry.space_group_name_H-M   'P 1'
#
loop_
_entity.id
_entity.type
_entity.pdbx_description
1 polymer ?
#
loop_
_entity_poly.entity_id
_entity_poly.type
_entity_poly.pdbx_seq_one_letter_code
_entity_poly.pdbx_strand_id
1 'polypeptide(L)'
;MSDIETTTGASGESGPDLNAIADRLFGKSSVPSAPADQLPPVEAAKPAEATQADAKPATETPAAAIELPDAIRELRDDPLRRMFSPQGTYASVQLEESMKDVALDPAVKTAAAVEFREIFADFEASPQDAHELVSAATRFTAEPMTTERDASNTNAAIELLNQHFGNDAKSALAAAQQMIARDPRLSRMLDQTRLGNDPKTVLKIAQLARSAKMRG
;
A
#
# COMPACT_ATOMS: atom_id res chain seq x y z
N MET A 1 41.23 1.62 46.96
CA MET A 1 41.20 2.95 46.33
C MET A 1 41.99 2.85 45.04
N SER A 2 41.52 3.15 43.86
CA SER A 2 40.20 3.31 43.25
C SER A 2 40.51 3.36 41.75
N ASP A 3 39.66 2.73 40.98
CA ASP A 3 39.61 2.72 39.52
C ASP A 3 39.69 4.14 38.93
N ILE A 4 40.32 4.28 37.76
CA ILE A 4 39.99 5.36 36.84
C ILE A 4 39.92 4.77 35.43
N GLU A 5 38.67 4.62 35.00
CA GLU A 5 38.21 4.16 33.72
C GLU A 5 38.70 5.09 32.59
N THR A 6 39.29 4.52 31.55
CA THR A 6 39.48 5.20 30.28
C THR A 6 38.13 5.31 29.59
N THR A 7 37.53 6.50 29.65
CA THR A 7 36.26 6.81 28.98
C THR A 7 36.43 6.73 27.45
N THR A 8 35.68 5.80 26.85
CA THR A 8 35.39 5.72 25.43
C THR A 8 34.28 6.73 25.13
N GLY A 9 34.51 7.64 24.19
CA GLY A 9 33.52 8.62 23.75
C GLY A 9 33.79 9.09 22.33
N ALA A 10 33.80 8.16 21.37
CA ALA A 10 33.70 8.52 19.96
C ALA A 10 32.22 8.40 19.55
N SER A 11 31.58 9.55 19.40
CA SER A 11 30.25 9.72 18.83
C SER A 11 30.19 9.10 17.43
N GLY A 12 29.49 7.98 17.30
CA GLY A 12 28.98 7.52 16.02
C GLY A 12 27.72 8.32 15.70
N GLU A 13 27.76 9.16 14.66
CA GLU A 13 26.56 9.72 14.05
C GLU A 13 25.63 8.58 13.64
N SER A 14 24.63 8.31 14.47
CA SER A 14 23.49 7.47 14.13
C SER A 14 22.67 8.19 13.06
N GLY A 15 23.09 8.03 11.80
CA GLY A 15 22.22 8.29 10.66
C GLY A 15 20.92 7.47 10.86
N PRO A 16 19.76 8.00 10.43
CA PRO A 16 18.50 7.36 10.78
C PRO A 16 18.45 5.91 10.29
N ASP A 17 18.06 5.01 11.19
CA ASP A 17 18.05 3.55 11.02
C ASP A 17 17.11 3.16 9.89
N LEU A 18 17.68 2.61 8.82
CA LEU A 18 16.94 2.19 7.63
C LEU A 18 15.97 1.06 7.95
N ASN A 19 16.31 0.19 8.90
CA ASN A 19 15.43 -0.87 9.37
C ASN A 19 14.24 -0.25 10.09
N ALA A 20 14.46 0.72 10.98
CA ALA A 20 13.37 1.40 11.70
C ALA A 20 12.46 2.24 10.78
N ILE A 21 12.99 2.81 9.70
CA ILE A 21 12.19 3.56 8.72
C ILE A 21 11.38 2.57 7.85
N ALA A 22 11.99 1.48 7.39
CA ALA A 22 11.30 0.45 6.63
C ALA A 22 10.22 -0.24 7.48
N ASP A 23 10.53 -0.60 8.73
CA ASP A 23 9.56 -1.17 9.66
C ASP A 23 8.41 -0.20 9.98
N ARG A 24 8.64 1.12 10.09
CA ARG A 24 7.53 2.08 10.31
C ARG A 24 6.63 2.29 9.09
N LEU A 25 7.14 2.12 7.88
CA LEU A 25 6.39 2.37 6.65
C LEU A 25 5.80 1.10 6.03
N PHE A 26 6.36 -0.07 6.35
CA PHE A 26 5.97 -1.36 5.77
C PHE A 26 5.56 -2.37 6.87
N GLY A 27 6.20 -2.34 8.04
CA GLY A 27 5.84 -3.15 9.22
C GLY A 27 4.73 -2.53 10.07
N LYS A 28 3.47 -2.71 9.67
CA LYS A 28 2.25 -2.43 10.45
C LYS A 28 2.00 -0.96 10.80
N SER A 29 0.96 -0.40 10.17
CA SER A 29 0.08 0.56 10.82
C SER A 29 -0.47 -0.05 12.12
N SER A 30 0.14 0.25 13.26
CA SER A 30 -0.57 0.22 14.53
C SER A 30 -1.63 1.31 14.46
N VAL A 31 -2.84 0.95 14.02
CA VAL A 31 -4.01 1.77 14.26
C VAL A 31 -4.16 1.81 15.78
N PRO A 32 -4.03 2.96 16.46
CA PRO A 32 -4.57 3.05 17.80
C PRO A 32 -6.08 2.90 17.66
N SER A 33 -6.61 1.74 18.06
CA SER A 33 -8.03 1.62 18.40
C SER A 33 -8.31 2.69 19.45
N ALA A 34 -8.96 3.77 19.02
CA ALA A 34 -9.48 4.78 19.92
C ALA A 34 -10.45 4.09 20.90
N PRO A 35 -10.38 4.43 22.20
CA PRO A 35 -11.15 3.76 23.23
C PRO A 35 -12.65 4.04 23.07
N ALA A 36 -13.42 2.99 23.36
CA ALA A 36 -14.87 3.03 23.50
C ALA A 36 -15.27 4.13 24.48
N ASP A 37 -15.90 5.18 23.96
CA ASP A 37 -16.56 6.17 24.80
C ASP A 37 -17.99 5.73 25.11
N GLN A 38 -18.32 5.88 26.38
CA GLN A 38 -19.43 5.29 27.08
C GLN A 38 -20.74 6.01 26.73
N LEU A 39 -21.77 5.27 26.33
CA LEU A 39 -23.16 5.74 26.40
C LEU A 39 -23.76 5.28 27.74
N PRO A 40 -24.30 6.17 28.60
CA PRO A 40 -25.04 5.76 29.78
C PRO A 40 -26.47 5.30 29.43
N PRO A 41 -27.13 4.54 30.32
CA PRO A 41 -28.27 3.67 30.00
C PRO A 41 -29.63 4.28 30.36
N VAL A 42 -30.64 4.11 29.50
CA VAL A 42 -32.09 4.34 29.77
C VAL A 42 -32.83 3.54 28.69
N GLU A 43 -33.90 2.75 28.85
CA GLU A 43 -34.67 2.13 29.92
C GLU A 43 -35.64 1.18 29.16
N ALA A 44 -36.03 0.07 29.77
CA ALA A 44 -36.80 -0.99 29.12
C ALA A 44 -38.27 -0.63 28.86
N ALA A 45 -38.79 -0.96 27.68
CA ALA A 45 -40.21 -1.24 27.46
C ALA A 45 -40.41 -2.36 26.43
N LYS A 46 -41.36 -3.26 26.75
CA LYS A 46 -41.65 -4.59 26.17
C LYS A 46 -42.37 -4.56 24.79
N PRO A 47 -42.55 -5.74 24.13
CA PRO A 47 -42.71 -5.89 22.68
C PRO A 47 -44.15 -6.10 22.17
N ALA A 48 -44.39 -5.68 20.92
CA ALA A 48 -45.34 -6.16 19.89
C ALA A 48 -45.18 -5.15 18.73
N GLU A 49 -45.17 -5.44 17.44
CA GLU A 49 -45.98 -6.35 16.65
C GLU A 49 -45.35 -6.42 15.24
N ALA A 50 -45.47 -7.56 14.57
CA ALA A 50 -45.02 -7.74 13.20
C ALA A 50 -45.90 -6.96 12.22
N THR A 51 -45.32 -6.16 11.33
CA THR A 51 -45.96 -5.83 10.05
C THR A 51 -44.90 -5.68 8.95
N GLN A 52 -45.29 -6.14 7.79
CA GLN A 52 -44.49 -6.58 6.65
C GLN A 52 -43.61 -5.49 6.02
N ALA A 53 -42.51 -6.01 5.50
CA ALA A 53 -41.57 -5.38 4.60
C ALA A 53 -42.25 -4.69 3.41
N ASP A 54 -42.16 -3.37 3.38
CA ASP A 54 -42.13 -2.61 2.13
C ASP A 54 -40.66 -2.36 1.79
N ALA A 55 -40.22 -3.01 0.71
CA ALA A 55 -38.86 -2.97 0.21
C ALA A 55 -38.53 -1.54 -0.27
N LYS A 56 -37.94 -0.74 0.61
CA LYS A 56 -37.19 0.44 0.22
C LYS A 56 -36.09 -0.04 -0.74
N PRO A 57 -36.01 0.49 -1.99
CA PRO A 57 -34.93 0.11 -2.87
C PRO A 57 -33.63 0.40 -2.14
N ALA A 58 -32.76 -0.61 -2.07
CA ALA A 58 -31.39 -0.44 -1.63
C ALA A 58 -30.82 0.69 -2.49
N THR A 59 -30.67 1.86 -1.89
CA THR A 59 -29.88 2.94 -2.44
C THR A 59 -28.55 2.30 -2.76
N GLU A 60 -28.25 2.13 -4.05
CA GLU A 60 -26.92 1.85 -4.53
C GLU A 60 -26.05 2.91 -3.87
N THR A 61 -25.28 2.52 -2.85
CA THR A 61 -24.16 3.34 -2.41
C THR A 61 -23.30 3.45 -3.66
N PRO A 62 -23.19 4.62 -4.31
CA PRO A 62 -22.25 4.77 -5.41
C PRO A 62 -20.91 4.34 -4.84
N ALA A 63 -20.16 3.51 -5.58
CA ALA A 63 -18.75 3.26 -5.26
C ALA A 63 -18.15 4.62 -4.85
N ALA A 64 -17.78 4.73 -3.56
CA ALA A 64 -17.47 6.01 -2.96
C ALA A 64 -16.56 6.78 -3.91
N ALA A 65 -16.98 7.98 -4.33
CA ALA A 65 -16.20 8.81 -5.23
C ALA A 65 -14.78 8.83 -4.69
N ILE A 66 -13.87 8.15 -5.38
CA ILE A 66 -12.51 8.01 -4.90
C ILE A 66 -11.97 9.44 -4.94
N GLU A 67 -11.72 10.04 -3.78
CA GLU A 67 -11.11 11.36 -3.72
C GLU A 67 -9.69 11.24 -4.27
N LEU A 68 -9.53 11.57 -5.54
CA LEU A 68 -8.23 11.64 -6.19
C LEU A 68 -7.50 12.90 -5.70
N PRO A 69 -6.27 12.77 -5.18
CA PRO A 69 -5.42 13.92 -4.93
C PRO A 69 -5.23 14.75 -6.21
N ASP A 70 -5.18 16.07 -6.08
CA ASP A 70 -5.08 16.98 -7.25
C ASP A 70 -3.85 16.67 -8.12
N ALA A 71 -2.73 16.32 -7.48
CA ALA A 71 -1.49 15.94 -8.15
C ALA A 71 -1.60 14.64 -8.98
N ILE A 72 -2.63 13.81 -8.75
CA ILE A 72 -2.94 12.65 -9.59
C ILE A 72 -3.99 13.00 -10.64
N ARG A 73 -4.95 13.86 -10.31
CA ARG A 73 -5.92 14.37 -11.29
C ARG A 73 -5.22 15.02 -12.48
N GLU A 74 -4.20 15.83 -12.21
CA GLU A 74 -3.37 16.45 -13.26
C GLU A 74 -2.61 15.43 -14.11
N LEU A 75 -2.05 14.38 -13.51
CA LEU A 75 -1.40 13.28 -14.25
C LEU A 75 -2.39 12.56 -15.17
N ARG A 76 -3.64 12.40 -14.74
CA ARG A 76 -4.68 11.72 -15.51
C ARG A 76 -5.23 12.57 -16.66
N ASP A 77 -5.09 13.89 -16.60
CA ASP A 77 -5.48 14.81 -17.67
C ASP A 77 -4.46 14.89 -18.83
N ASP A 78 -3.34 14.14 -18.74
CA ASP A 78 -2.31 14.05 -19.77
C ASP A 78 -2.87 13.53 -21.12
N PRO A 79 -2.68 14.26 -22.24
CA PRO A 79 -3.02 13.80 -23.59
C PRO A 79 -2.49 12.41 -23.95
N LEU A 80 -1.31 12.01 -23.48
CA LEU A 80 -0.73 10.69 -23.75
C LEU A 80 -1.57 9.56 -23.17
N ARG A 81 -2.20 9.78 -22.01
CA ARG A 81 -3.11 8.79 -21.40
C ARG A 81 -4.42 8.62 -22.16
N ARG A 82 -4.84 9.65 -22.89
CA ARG A 82 -6.00 9.55 -23.79
C ARG A 82 -5.68 8.68 -25.02
N MET A 83 -4.42 8.68 -25.47
CA MET A 83 -3.95 7.83 -26.57
C MET A 83 -3.68 6.39 -26.10
N PHE A 84 -3.13 6.22 -24.90
CA PHE A 84 -2.79 4.93 -24.31
C PHE A 84 -3.54 4.72 -22.99
N SER A 85 -4.80 4.30 -23.09
CA SER A 85 -5.64 4.08 -21.91
C SER A 85 -5.00 3.04 -20.97
N PRO A 86 -4.94 3.27 -19.65
CA PRO A 86 -4.46 2.28 -18.69
C PRO A 86 -5.20 0.94 -18.80
N GLN A 87 -6.52 1.00 -19.03
CA GLN A 87 -7.36 -0.20 -19.17
C GLN A 87 -6.92 -1.10 -20.33
N GLY A 88 -6.55 -0.52 -21.48
CA GLY A 88 -6.00 -1.26 -22.61
C GLY A 88 -4.56 -1.73 -22.38
N THR A 89 -3.71 -0.87 -21.80
CA THR A 89 -2.29 -1.15 -21.55
C THR A 89 -2.09 -2.32 -20.58
N TYR A 90 -2.96 -2.45 -19.57
CA TYR A 90 -2.88 -3.51 -18.54
C TYR A 90 -3.97 -4.58 -18.71
N ALA A 91 -4.60 -4.70 -19.88
CA ALA A 91 -5.63 -5.70 -20.14
C ALA A 91 -5.14 -7.14 -19.94
N SER A 92 -3.84 -7.40 -20.18
CA SER A 92 -3.22 -8.71 -19.97
C SER A 92 -2.97 -9.06 -18.49
N VAL A 93 -3.11 -8.10 -17.58
CA VAL A 93 -2.91 -8.31 -16.15
C VAL A 93 -4.20 -8.87 -15.55
N GLN A 94 -4.13 -10.10 -15.03
CA GLN A 94 -5.28 -10.88 -14.54
C GLN A 94 -5.70 -10.45 -13.12
N LEU A 95 -6.08 -9.18 -12.96
CA LEU A 95 -6.44 -8.60 -11.67
C LEU A 95 -7.72 -9.22 -11.10
N GLU A 96 -8.74 -9.40 -11.93
CA GLU A 96 -10.02 -9.97 -11.53
C GLU A 96 -9.88 -11.41 -11.06
N GLU A 97 -9.07 -12.21 -11.77
CA GLU A 97 -8.75 -13.60 -11.40
C GLU A 97 -7.95 -13.66 -10.09
N SER A 98 -7.01 -12.74 -9.88
CA SER A 98 -6.24 -12.67 -8.64
C SER A 98 -7.11 -12.40 -7.39
N MET A 99 -8.31 -11.85 -7.59
CA MET A 99 -9.28 -11.56 -6.53
C MET A 99 -10.43 -12.59 -6.46
N LYS A 100 -10.35 -13.71 -7.19
CA LYS A 100 -11.45 -14.68 -7.23
C LYS A 100 -11.82 -15.23 -5.85
N ASP A 101 -10.82 -15.48 -5.00
CA ASP A 101 -10.98 -16.09 -3.68
C ASP A 101 -11.39 -15.06 -2.60
N VAL A 102 -11.43 -13.77 -2.96
CA VAL A 102 -11.90 -12.72 -2.06
C VAL A 102 -13.43 -12.69 -2.09
N ALA A 103 -14.08 -12.75 -0.94
CA ALA A 103 -15.54 -12.70 -0.80
C ALA A 103 -16.08 -11.27 -1.01
N LEU A 104 -16.02 -10.78 -2.25
CA LEU A 104 -16.54 -9.49 -2.70
C LEU A 104 -17.53 -9.68 -3.84
N ASP A 105 -18.44 -8.73 -3.99
CA ASP A 105 -19.34 -8.67 -5.14
C ASP A 105 -18.53 -8.55 -6.45
N PRO A 106 -18.93 -9.26 -7.53
CA PRO A 106 -18.25 -9.17 -8.83
C PRO A 106 -18.08 -7.74 -9.35
N ALA A 107 -19.08 -6.87 -9.18
CA ALA A 107 -19.00 -5.47 -9.61
C ALA A 107 -17.93 -4.70 -8.83
N VAL A 108 -17.76 -5.01 -7.54
CA VAL A 108 -16.71 -4.42 -6.68
C VAL A 108 -15.33 -4.93 -7.11
N LYS A 109 -15.20 -6.21 -7.48
CA LYS A 109 -13.93 -6.76 -8.02
C LYS A 109 -13.53 -6.11 -9.33
N THR A 110 -14.49 -5.90 -10.25
CA THR A 110 -14.23 -5.20 -11.51
C THR A 110 -13.83 -3.75 -11.25
N ALA A 111 -14.53 -3.04 -10.36
CA ALA A 111 -14.17 -1.67 -9.99
C ALA A 111 -12.75 -1.59 -9.37
N ALA A 112 -12.39 -2.55 -8.51
CA ALA A 112 -11.07 -2.63 -7.92
C ALA A 112 -9.98 -2.91 -8.97
N ALA A 113 -10.24 -3.82 -9.93
CA ALA A 113 -9.32 -4.08 -11.03
C ALA A 113 -9.10 -2.86 -11.91
N VAL A 114 -10.17 -2.12 -12.24
CA VAL A 114 -10.08 -0.84 -12.96
C VAL A 114 -9.18 0.13 -12.21
N GLU A 115 -9.39 0.30 -10.90
CA GLU A 115 -8.59 1.21 -10.10
C GLU A 115 -7.12 0.77 -9.97
N PHE A 116 -6.85 -0.53 -9.84
CA PHE A 116 -5.47 -1.05 -9.84
C PHE A 116 -4.74 -0.75 -11.15
N ARG A 117 -5.40 -0.88 -12.30
CA ARG A 117 -4.82 -0.49 -13.60
C ARG A 117 -4.51 1.00 -13.66
N GLU A 118 -5.38 1.84 -13.11
CA GLU A 118 -5.12 3.27 -13.05
C GLU A 118 -3.97 3.61 -12.10
N ILE A 119 -3.90 2.97 -10.94
CA ILE A 119 -2.78 3.14 -9.99
C ILE A 119 -1.46 2.73 -10.67
N PHE A 120 -1.42 1.61 -11.40
CA PHE A 120 -0.23 1.21 -12.17
C PHE A 120 0.20 2.27 -13.18
N ALA A 121 -0.75 2.89 -13.88
CA ALA A 121 -0.43 4.00 -14.76
C ALA A 121 0.08 5.23 -13.99
N ASP A 122 -0.49 5.52 -12.81
CA ASP A 122 -0.22 6.74 -12.02
C ASP A 122 1.23 6.80 -11.52
N PHE A 123 1.84 5.64 -11.26
CA PHE A 123 3.27 5.55 -10.97
C PHE A 123 4.10 5.00 -12.15
N GLU A 124 3.49 4.92 -13.33
CA GLU A 124 4.11 4.52 -14.60
C GLU A 124 4.77 3.13 -14.58
N ALA A 125 4.11 2.16 -13.96
CA ALA A 125 4.53 0.76 -14.02
C ALA A 125 4.48 0.23 -15.46
N SER A 126 5.41 -0.62 -15.86
CA SER A 126 5.22 -1.40 -17.10
C SER A 126 4.16 -2.50 -16.91
N PRO A 127 3.57 -3.05 -17.98
CA PRO A 127 2.67 -4.20 -17.86
C PRO A 127 3.32 -5.41 -17.21
N GLN A 128 4.63 -5.59 -17.41
CA GLN A 128 5.41 -6.63 -16.76
C GLN A 128 5.52 -6.40 -15.24
N ASP A 129 5.79 -5.16 -14.82
CA ASP A 129 5.83 -4.81 -13.39
C ASP A 129 4.47 -5.04 -12.73
N ALA A 130 3.38 -4.65 -13.40
CA ALA A 130 2.03 -4.90 -12.93
C ALA A 130 1.74 -6.41 -12.77
N HIS A 131 2.18 -7.25 -13.71
CA HIS A 131 2.04 -8.70 -13.60
C HIS A 131 2.83 -9.27 -12.41
N GLU A 132 4.05 -8.77 -12.18
CA GLU A 132 4.88 -9.18 -11.04
C GLU A 132 4.24 -8.79 -9.70
N LEU A 133 3.69 -7.58 -9.61
CA LEU A 133 2.99 -7.10 -8.41
C LEU A 133 1.74 -7.96 -8.13
N VAL A 134 0.92 -8.25 -9.14
CA VAL A 134 -0.27 -9.09 -8.97
C VAL A 134 0.10 -10.52 -8.57
N SER A 135 1.13 -11.10 -9.20
CA SER A 135 1.61 -12.43 -8.86
C SER A 135 2.14 -12.49 -7.42
N ALA A 136 2.88 -11.47 -6.99
CA ALA A 136 3.33 -11.35 -5.62
C ALA A 136 2.15 -11.23 -4.64
N ALA A 137 1.14 -10.42 -4.96
CA ALA A 137 -0.05 -10.23 -4.12
C ALA A 137 -0.78 -11.56 -3.88
N THR A 138 -1.02 -12.35 -4.94
CA THR A 138 -1.66 -13.66 -4.82
C THR A 138 -0.88 -14.61 -3.91
N ARG A 139 0.46 -14.56 -3.95
CA ARG A 139 1.31 -15.36 -3.06
C ARG A 139 1.16 -14.94 -1.59
N PHE A 140 1.13 -13.64 -1.30
CA PHE A 140 0.94 -13.13 0.06
C PHE A 140 -0.46 -13.33 0.62
N THR A 141 -1.48 -13.42 -0.25
CA THR A 141 -2.82 -13.81 0.19
C THR A 141 -2.92 -15.30 0.52
N ALA A 142 -2.13 -16.16 -0.14
CA ALA A 142 -2.13 -17.61 0.10
C ALA A 142 -1.31 -18.01 1.34
N GLU A 143 -0.23 -17.29 1.65
CA GLU A 143 0.65 -17.57 2.79
C GLU A 143 0.51 -16.47 3.85
N PRO A 144 -0.01 -16.76 5.07
CA PRO A 144 -0.17 -15.73 6.09
C PRO A 144 1.18 -15.17 6.55
N MET A 145 1.31 -13.85 6.51
CA MET A 145 2.50 -13.13 6.97
C MET A 145 2.65 -13.27 8.50
N THR A 146 3.76 -13.86 8.95
CA THR A 146 4.16 -13.87 10.38
C THR A 146 5.09 -12.71 10.68
N THR A 147 5.25 -12.36 11.96
CA THR A 147 6.20 -11.33 12.41
C THR A 147 7.64 -11.63 12.02
N GLU A 148 8.03 -12.91 12.03
CA GLU A 148 9.37 -13.35 11.65
C GLU A 148 9.59 -13.20 10.14
N ARG A 149 8.58 -13.51 9.34
CA ARG A 149 8.64 -13.36 7.89
C ARG A 149 8.65 -11.90 7.48
N ASP A 150 7.91 -11.07 8.19
CA ASP A 150 7.91 -9.62 8.00
C ASP A 150 9.31 -9.04 8.22
N ALA A 151 9.94 -9.33 9.36
CA ALA A 151 11.30 -8.90 9.64
C ALA A 151 12.32 -9.48 8.64
N SER A 152 12.17 -10.74 8.23
CA SER A 152 13.01 -11.35 7.20
C SER A 152 12.88 -10.64 5.86
N ASN A 153 11.67 -10.25 5.48
CA ASN A 153 11.43 -9.54 4.24
C ASN A 153 11.97 -8.10 4.30
N THR A 154 11.80 -7.38 5.41
CA THR A 154 12.39 -6.05 5.58
C THR A 154 13.90 -6.10 5.38
N ASN A 155 14.58 -7.06 6.03
CA ASN A 155 16.02 -7.24 5.88
C ASN A 155 16.42 -7.56 4.44
N ALA A 156 15.68 -8.46 3.77
CA ALA A 156 15.92 -8.80 2.38
C ALA A 156 15.68 -7.62 1.42
N ALA A 157 14.69 -6.77 1.70
CA ALA A 157 14.42 -5.56 0.93
C ALA A 157 15.58 -4.57 1.03
N ILE A 158 16.10 -4.36 2.24
CA ILE A 158 17.23 -3.48 2.49
C ILE A 158 18.50 -4.03 1.84
N GLU A 159 18.74 -5.34 1.91
CA GLU A 159 19.86 -5.97 1.23
C GLU A 159 19.76 -5.76 -0.30
N LEU A 160 18.59 -6.01 -0.90
CA LEU A 160 18.37 -5.79 -2.33
C LEU A 160 18.55 -4.32 -2.75
N LEU A 161 18.08 -3.38 -1.93
CA LEU A 161 18.28 -1.95 -2.17
C LEU A 161 19.77 -1.59 -2.13
N ASN A 162 20.51 -2.12 -1.15
CA ASN A 162 21.96 -1.92 -1.05
C ASN A 162 22.71 -2.56 -2.24
N GLN A 163 22.30 -3.75 -2.68
CA GLN A 163 22.89 -4.41 -3.84
C GLN A 163 22.65 -3.61 -5.14
N HIS A 164 21.46 -3.02 -5.30
CA HIS A 164 21.08 -2.33 -6.52
C HIS A 164 21.53 -0.86 -6.57
N PHE A 165 21.48 -0.15 -5.44
CA PHE A 165 21.78 1.29 -5.37
C PHE A 165 23.07 1.63 -4.62
N GLY A 166 23.70 0.67 -3.94
CA GLY A 166 24.90 0.91 -3.14
C GLY A 166 24.68 2.02 -2.12
N ASN A 167 25.55 3.03 -2.16
CA ASN A 167 25.49 4.19 -1.26
C ASN A 167 24.19 5.00 -1.38
N ASP A 168 23.47 4.89 -2.49
CA ASP A 168 22.22 5.63 -2.73
C ASP A 168 20.98 4.90 -2.19
N ALA A 169 21.11 3.69 -1.62
CA ALA A 169 19.98 2.87 -1.18
C ALA A 169 19.03 3.61 -0.24
N LYS A 170 19.58 4.41 0.68
CA LYS A 170 18.80 5.26 1.59
C LYS A 170 18.00 6.33 0.87
N SER A 171 18.61 7.00 -0.12
CA SER A 171 17.91 8.00 -0.93
C SER A 171 16.84 7.36 -1.80
N ALA A 172 17.07 6.14 -2.32
CA ALA A 172 16.11 5.41 -3.13
C ALA A 172 14.90 4.99 -2.30
N LEU A 173 15.12 4.50 -1.08
CA LEU A 173 14.06 4.19 -0.13
C LEU A 173 13.24 5.44 0.24
N ALA A 174 13.88 6.56 0.51
CA ALA A 174 13.19 7.82 0.79
C ALA A 174 12.33 8.30 -0.39
N ALA A 175 12.82 8.14 -1.63
CA ALA A 175 12.04 8.45 -2.83
C ALA A 175 10.80 7.55 -2.95
N ALA A 176 10.95 6.24 -2.70
CA ALA A 176 9.83 5.30 -2.67
C ALA A 176 8.75 5.75 -1.68
N GLN A 177 9.16 6.17 -0.49
CA GLN A 177 8.26 6.63 0.57
C GLN A 177 7.52 7.91 0.18
N GLN A 178 8.23 8.86 -0.44
CA GLN A 178 7.61 10.09 -0.95
C GLN A 178 6.58 9.79 -2.05
N MET A 179 6.87 8.83 -2.93
CA MET A 179 5.93 8.39 -3.96
C MET A 179 4.67 7.76 -3.36
N ILE A 180 4.83 6.87 -2.38
CA ILE A 180 3.69 6.24 -1.68
C ILE A 180 2.88 7.31 -0.91
N ALA A 181 3.55 8.24 -0.24
CA ALA A 181 2.89 9.32 0.50
C ALA A 181 2.11 10.29 -0.41
N ARG A 182 2.52 10.44 -1.68
CA ARG A 182 1.81 11.28 -2.67
C ARG A 182 0.48 10.67 -3.10
N ASP A 183 0.35 9.34 -3.10
CA ASP A 183 -0.88 8.65 -3.49
C ASP A 183 -1.39 7.71 -2.37
N PRO A 184 -2.37 8.17 -1.55
CA PRO A 184 -3.00 7.35 -0.52
C PRO A 184 -3.62 6.05 -1.04
N ARG A 185 -3.95 5.96 -2.33
CA ARG A 185 -4.55 4.76 -2.93
C ARG A 185 -3.49 3.71 -3.21
N LEU A 186 -2.29 4.13 -3.63
CA LEU A 186 -1.14 3.24 -3.71
C LEU A 186 -0.80 2.68 -2.33
N SER A 187 -0.78 3.52 -1.28
CA SER A 187 -0.58 3.04 0.09
C SER A 187 -1.62 1.99 0.48
N ARG A 188 -2.91 2.28 0.28
CA ARG A 188 -3.99 1.32 0.57
C ARG A 188 -3.85 0.03 -0.23
N MET A 189 -3.48 0.11 -1.50
CA MET A 189 -3.24 -1.08 -2.34
C MET A 189 -2.12 -1.93 -1.75
N LEU A 190 -0.99 -1.33 -1.37
CA LEU A 190 0.15 -2.06 -0.79
C LEU A 190 -0.19 -2.69 0.55
N ASP A 191 -1.01 -2.01 1.37
CA ASP A 191 -1.47 -2.52 2.66
C ASP A 191 -2.45 -3.70 2.49
N GLN A 192 -3.43 -3.56 1.60
CA GLN A 192 -4.45 -4.59 1.34
C GLN A 192 -3.86 -5.84 0.70
N THR A 193 -2.93 -5.67 -0.23
CA THR A 193 -2.26 -6.78 -0.93
C THR A 193 -1.03 -7.29 -0.17
N ARG A 194 -0.65 -6.63 0.92
CA ARG A 194 0.57 -6.87 1.72
C ARG A 194 1.87 -6.79 0.90
N LEU A 195 1.82 -6.17 -0.26
CA LEU A 195 2.96 -5.98 -1.16
C LEU A 195 3.99 -4.98 -0.62
N GLY A 196 3.61 -4.13 0.32
CA GLY A 196 4.54 -3.21 0.99
C GLY A 196 5.74 -3.93 1.63
N ASN A 197 5.59 -5.21 1.95
CA ASN A 197 6.58 -6.01 2.67
C ASN A 197 7.25 -7.03 1.75
N ASP A 198 7.06 -6.93 0.43
CA ASP A 198 7.74 -7.77 -0.54
C ASP A 198 9.07 -7.11 -0.98
N PRO A 199 10.23 -7.79 -0.80
CA PRO A 199 11.53 -7.20 -1.12
C PRO A 199 11.65 -6.72 -2.57
N LYS A 200 11.05 -7.44 -3.53
CA LYS A 200 11.11 -7.09 -4.95
C LYS A 200 10.21 -5.91 -5.27
N THR A 201 9.03 -5.86 -4.66
CA THR A 201 8.10 -4.74 -4.79
C THR A 201 8.70 -3.47 -4.22
N VAL A 202 9.32 -3.52 -3.04
CA VAL A 202 10.02 -2.37 -2.44
C VAL A 202 11.12 -1.86 -3.37
N LEU A 203 11.96 -2.76 -3.91
CA LEU A 203 13.00 -2.39 -4.88
C LEU A 203 12.38 -1.74 -6.12
N LYS A 204 11.30 -2.31 -6.65
CA LYS A 204 10.63 -1.79 -7.85
C LYS A 204 10.05 -0.40 -7.64
N ILE A 205 9.35 -0.17 -6.53
CA ILE A 205 8.80 1.16 -6.19
C ILE A 205 9.95 2.16 -6.03
N ALA A 206 11.08 1.77 -5.43
CA ALA A 206 12.26 2.63 -5.34
C ALA A 206 12.85 2.98 -6.72
N GLN A 207 12.90 2.01 -7.65
CA GLN A 207 13.32 2.26 -9.04
C GLN A 207 12.39 3.26 -9.74
N LEU A 208 11.07 3.06 -9.62
CA LEU A 208 10.06 3.91 -10.24
C LEU A 208 10.02 5.31 -9.62
N ALA A 209 10.15 5.42 -8.31
CA ALA A 209 10.24 6.71 -7.62
C ALA A 209 11.46 7.52 -8.07
N ARG A 210 12.60 6.83 -8.25
CA ARG A 210 13.82 7.49 -8.73
C ARG A 210 13.70 7.90 -10.19
N SER A 211 13.12 7.07 -11.06
CA SER A 211 12.90 7.42 -12.47
C SER A 211 11.90 8.58 -12.63
N ALA A 212 10.85 8.63 -11.79
CA ALA A 212 9.92 9.75 -11.75
C ALA A 212 10.61 11.04 -11.31
N LYS A 213 11.45 10.99 -10.26
CA LYS A 213 12.21 12.16 -9.77
C LYS A 213 13.20 12.71 -10.81
N MET A 214 13.80 11.86 -11.64
CA MET A 214 14.74 12.30 -12.67
C MET A 214 14.07 12.98 -13.88
N ARG A 215 12.75 12.87 -14.01
CA ARG A 215 11.97 13.42 -15.14
C ARG A 215 11.24 14.73 -14.82
N GLY A 216 11.14 15.11 -13.55
CA GLY A 216 10.62 16.40 -13.08
C GLY A 216 11.74 17.32 -12.63
#